data_AF-A0A4Y2DEZ3-F1
#
_entry.id   AF-A0A4Y2DEZ3-F1
#
_cell.length_a   1.000
_cell.length_b   1.000
_cell.length_c   1.000
_cell.angle_alpha   90.00
_cell.angle_beta   90.00
_cell.angle_gamma   90.00
#
_symmetry.space_group_name_H-M   'P 1'
#
loop_
_entity.id
_entity.type
_entity.pdbx_description
1 polymer ?
#
loop_
_entity_poly.entity_id
_entity_poly.type
_entity_poly.pdbx_seq_one_letter_code
_entity_poly.pdbx_strand_id
1 'polypeptide(L)'
;MVLSAGQVQYNEIANYIDARYVSAAEAMWRLLGLHMHDRSHAVMRLSVHLPNQKRVTFKDGHEEETLEAARSRQTMLESWFQLNQSDPDAQTLLNTDIPYNYVYDRNNWKRRKRGGNKIVARMYVLNVKDAERFYLRMLLLHVPGAASLKFLRMVDNVIYDTFKQAAFHRHLLNSDEEWDHFLHLSNSKATTSDLRLHSVLL
;
A
#
# COMPACT_ATOMS: atom_id res chain seq x y z
N MET A 1 -3.52 45.25 22.67
CA MET A 1 -2.79 44.21 23.42
C MET A 1 -2.45 43.11 22.45
N VAL A 2 -1.17 42.99 22.07
CA VAL A 2 -0.70 41.92 21.19
C VAL A 2 -0.28 40.77 22.10
N LEU A 3 -0.98 39.65 22.01
CA LEU A 3 -0.59 38.42 22.71
C LEU A 3 0.70 37.91 22.05
N SER A 4 1.82 38.06 22.76
CA SER A 4 3.08 37.41 22.43
C SER A 4 2.85 35.91 22.32
N ALA A 5 3.03 35.35 21.12
CA ALA A 5 3.10 33.90 20.93
C ALA A 5 4.27 33.38 21.76
N GLY A 6 3.97 32.72 22.88
CA GLY A 6 4.99 32.10 23.71
C GLY A 6 5.82 31.15 22.86
N GLN A 7 7.15 31.34 22.87
CA GLN A 7 8.07 30.35 22.33
C GLN A 7 7.78 29.01 23.01
N VAL A 8 7.24 28.06 22.25
CA VAL A 8 7.13 26.68 22.70
C VAL A 8 8.56 26.16 22.84
N GLN A 9 9.04 26.02 24.08
CA GLN A 9 10.32 25.36 24.34
C GLN A 9 10.21 23.89 23.92
N TYR A 10 10.70 23.58 22.73
CA TYR A 10 10.75 22.24 22.21
C TYR A 10 12.06 21.56 22.67
N ASN A 11 11.98 20.80 23.76
CA ASN A 11 13.10 20.05 24.29
C ASN A 11 13.10 18.63 23.72
N GLU A 12 13.84 18.43 22.63
CA GLU A 12 13.96 17.13 21.94
C GLU A 12 14.47 16.01 22.84
N ILE A 13 15.41 16.31 23.76
CA ILE A 13 16.02 15.32 24.64
C ILE A 13 14.99 14.81 25.65
N ALA A 14 14.25 15.72 26.30
CA ALA A 14 13.19 15.35 27.22
C ALA A 14 12.08 14.57 26.50
N ASN A 15 11.63 15.05 25.34
CA ASN A 15 10.62 14.36 24.53
C ASN A 15 11.08 12.96 24.08
N TYR A 16 12.36 12.77 23.78
CA TYR A 16 12.91 11.47 23.40
C TYR A 16 12.95 10.49 24.58
N ILE A 17 13.26 10.99 25.78
CA ILE A 17 13.27 10.19 27.02
C ILE A 17 11.83 9.85 27.44
N ASP A 18 10.91 10.82 27.43
CA ASP A 18 9.50 10.64 27.77
C ASP A 18 8.78 9.74 26.76
N ALA A 19 9.13 9.82 25.46
CA ALA A 19 8.59 8.91 24.44
C ALA A 19 9.03 7.44 24.64
N ARG A 20 10.05 7.20 25.47
CA ARG A 20 10.48 5.86 25.90
C ARG A 20 10.01 5.52 27.31
N TYR A 21 9.03 6.25 27.85
CA TYR A 21 8.40 5.95 29.13
C TYR A 21 7.98 4.47 29.18
N VAL A 22 8.56 3.74 30.13
CA VAL A 22 8.13 2.40 30.50
C VAL A 22 7.26 2.58 31.73
N SER A 23 6.00 2.18 31.66
CA SER A 23 5.10 2.28 32.81
C SER A 23 5.63 1.48 33.99
N ALA A 24 5.31 1.90 35.23
CA ALA A 24 5.76 1.19 36.43
C ALA A 24 5.34 -0.30 36.42
N ALA A 25 4.14 -0.60 35.88
CA ALA A 25 3.69 -1.97 35.68
C ALA A 25 4.57 -2.72 34.67
N GLU A 26 4.86 -2.14 33.51
CA GLU A 26 5.71 -2.78 32.50
C GLU A 26 7.14 -3.02 33.02
N ALA A 27 7.72 -2.08 33.77
CA ALA A 27 9.04 -2.22 34.38
C ALA A 27 9.07 -3.40 35.38
N MET A 28 8.04 -3.52 36.22
CA MET A 28 7.89 -4.65 37.15
C MET A 28 7.78 -5.98 36.39
N TRP A 29 6.99 -6.04 35.31
CA TRP A 29 6.85 -7.22 34.47
C TRP A 29 8.18 -7.65 33.84
N ARG A 30 9.00 -6.70 33.38
CA ARG A 30 10.34 -6.97 32.86
C ARG A 30 11.29 -7.49 33.96
N LEU A 31 11.27 -6.87 35.14
CA LEU A 31 12.10 -7.28 36.29
C LEU A 31 11.76 -8.70 36.77
N LEU A 32 10.49 -9.08 36.72
CA LEU A 32 10.02 -10.41 37.07
C LEU A 32 10.23 -11.46 35.95
N GLY A 33 10.80 -11.07 34.81
CA GLY A 33 11.04 -11.97 33.68
C GLY A 33 9.76 -12.47 33.00
N LEU A 34 8.64 -11.76 33.16
CA LEU A 34 7.36 -12.17 32.63
C LEU A 34 7.22 -11.78 31.15
N HIS A 35 6.63 -12.67 30.34
CA HIS A 35 6.36 -12.40 28.94
C HIS A 35 5.33 -11.28 28.77
N MET A 36 5.74 -10.13 28.23
CA MET A 36 4.87 -8.97 28.06
C MET A 36 3.93 -9.06 26.84
N HIS A 37 4.41 -9.63 25.74
CA HIS A 37 3.61 -9.82 24.53
C HIS A 37 4.18 -10.97 23.71
N ASP A 38 3.30 -11.65 23.00
CA ASP A 38 3.64 -12.58 21.95
C ASP A 38 2.97 -12.14 20.65
N ARG A 39 3.59 -12.46 19.51
CA ARG A 39 3.04 -12.17 18.18
C ARG A 39 2.58 -13.47 17.55
N SER A 40 1.27 -13.67 17.51
CA SER A 40 0.67 -14.85 16.89
C SER A 40 0.93 -14.93 15.37
N HIS A 41 1.10 -13.78 14.71
CA HIS A 41 1.30 -13.69 13.26
C HIS A 41 2.49 -12.80 12.89
N ALA A 42 3.22 -13.20 11.86
CA ALA A 42 4.25 -12.37 11.24
C ALA A 42 3.61 -11.39 10.25
N VAL A 43 3.89 -10.09 10.41
CA VAL A 43 3.44 -9.06 9.47
C VAL A 43 4.49 -8.90 8.38
N MET A 44 4.12 -9.17 7.12
CA MET A 44 5.00 -9.00 5.98
C MET A 44 4.59 -7.78 5.15
N ARG A 45 5.54 -6.87 4.93
CA ARG A 45 5.29 -5.62 4.20
C ARG A 45 5.67 -5.77 2.74
N LEU A 46 4.67 -5.78 1.87
CA LEU A 46 4.84 -5.85 0.42
C LEU A 46 5.26 -4.48 -0.14
N SER A 47 6.26 -4.49 -1.03
CA SER A 47 6.76 -3.29 -1.68
C SER A 47 5.79 -2.81 -2.76
N VAL A 48 5.54 -1.49 -2.80
CA VAL A 48 4.80 -0.82 -3.88
C VAL A 48 5.65 0.33 -4.37
N HIS A 49 6.04 0.31 -5.63
CA HIS A 49 6.80 1.38 -6.26
C HIS A 49 6.56 1.44 -7.77
N LEU A 50 6.70 2.64 -8.33
CA LEU A 50 6.68 2.86 -9.77
C LEU A 50 8.01 2.42 -10.44
N PRO A 51 8.07 2.34 -11.77
CA PRO A 51 9.35 2.14 -12.47
C PRO A 51 10.38 3.17 -12.03
N ASN A 52 11.60 2.73 -11.74
CA ASN A 52 12.73 3.56 -11.31
C ASN A 52 12.53 4.36 -10.00
N GLN A 53 11.46 4.11 -9.24
CA GLN A 53 11.18 4.77 -7.96
C GLN A 53 11.33 3.79 -6.78
N LYS A 54 12.37 2.95 -6.83
CA LYS A 54 12.68 2.00 -5.76
C LYS A 54 13.15 2.75 -4.52
N ARG A 55 12.80 2.23 -3.34
CA ARG A 55 13.33 2.74 -2.08
C ARG A 55 14.78 2.30 -1.91
N VAL A 56 15.67 3.27 -1.71
CA VAL A 56 17.09 3.04 -1.41
C VAL A 56 17.40 3.65 -0.05
N THR A 57 18.20 2.95 0.75
CA THR A 57 18.71 3.46 2.02
C THR A 57 20.19 3.76 1.84
N PHE A 58 20.54 5.04 1.88
CA PHE A 58 21.93 5.48 1.80
C PHE A 58 22.62 5.29 3.14
N LYS A 59 23.91 4.94 3.09
CA LYS A 59 24.82 5.01 4.22
C LYS A 59 25.79 6.14 3.94
N ASP A 60 26.03 6.95 4.96
CA ASP A 60 26.95 8.07 4.89
C ASP A 60 28.35 7.58 4.42
N GLY A 61 28.93 8.26 3.44
CA GLY A 61 30.20 7.90 2.81
C GLY A 61 30.18 6.75 1.78
N HIS A 62 29.03 6.08 1.54
CA HIS A 62 28.91 4.97 0.57
C HIS A 62 27.74 5.18 -0.42
N GLU A 63 27.49 6.42 -0.82
CA GLU A 63 26.27 6.79 -1.58
C GLU A 63 26.27 6.20 -3.00
N GLU A 64 27.40 6.27 -3.72
CA GLU A 64 27.51 5.71 -5.07
C GLU A 64 27.39 4.18 -5.08
N GLU A 65 28.14 3.50 -4.20
CA GLU A 65 28.09 2.04 -4.08
C GLU A 65 26.69 1.54 -3.71
N THR A 66 26.01 2.23 -2.78
CA THR A 66 24.63 1.88 -2.40
C THR A 66 23.63 2.11 -3.52
N LEU A 67 23.83 3.13 -4.35
CA LEU A 67 23.01 3.39 -5.52
C LEU A 67 23.18 2.32 -6.60
N GLU A 68 24.42 1.92 -6.89
CA GLU A 68 24.71 0.84 -7.84
C GLU A 68 24.15 -0.50 -7.38
N ALA A 69 24.36 -0.84 -6.11
CA ALA A 69 23.78 -2.04 -5.50
C ALA A 69 22.24 -2.02 -5.53
N ALA A 70 21.62 -0.86 -5.35
CA ALA A 70 20.17 -0.74 -5.42
C ALA A 70 19.60 -0.90 -6.84
N ARG A 71 20.35 -0.52 -7.87
CA ARG A 71 19.95 -0.73 -9.28
C ARG A 71 19.92 -2.21 -9.64
N SER A 72 20.91 -2.98 -9.20
CA SER A 72 20.99 -4.42 -9.45
C SER A 72 20.07 -5.25 -8.54
N ARG A 73 19.71 -4.72 -7.37
CA ARG A 73 18.83 -5.41 -6.43
C ARG A 73 17.39 -5.49 -6.95
N GLN A 74 16.91 -6.74 -7.01
CA GLN A 74 15.51 -7.02 -7.24
C GLN A 74 14.69 -6.74 -5.98
N THR A 75 13.56 -6.07 -6.18
CA THR A 75 12.57 -5.84 -5.14
C THR A 75 11.63 -7.04 -5.00
N MET A 76 10.90 -7.10 -3.89
CA MET A 76 9.90 -8.14 -3.64
C MET A 76 8.75 -8.11 -4.67
N LEU A 77 8.43 -6.93 -5.19
CA LEU A 77 7.43 -6.75 -6.24
C LEU A 77 7.94 -7.27 -7.60
N GLU A 78 9.19 -6.97 -7.95
CA GLU A 78 9.79 -7.48 -9.19
C GLU A 78 9.97 -8.99 -9.19
N SER A 79 10.36 -9.57 -8.05
CA SER A 79 10.44 -11.02 -7.92
C SER A 79 9.07 -11.68 -8.01
N TRP A 80 7.98 -10.99 -7.60
CA TRP A 80 6.61 -11.49 -7.80
C TRP A 80 6.24 -11.55 -9.28
N PHE A 81 6.60 -10.52 -10.05
CA PHE A 81 6.42 -10.53 -11.51
C PHE A 81 7.16 -11.71 -12.17
N GLN A 82 8.39 -11.98 -11.74
CA GLN A 82 9.17 -13.13 -12.23
C GLN A 82 8.54 -14.46 -11.83
N LEU A 83 8.06 -14.57 -10.59
CA LEU A 83 7.35 -15.77 -10.12
C LEU A 83 6.14 -16.07 -11.01
N ASN A 84 5.32 -15.07 -11.31
CA ASN A 84 4.14 -15.22 -12.15
C ASN A 84 4.48 -15.61 -13.60
N GLN A 85 5.68 -15.31 -14.10
CA GLN A 85 6.11 -15.79 -15.43
C GLN A 85 6.47 -17.29 -15.41
N SER A 86 6.93 -17.80 -14.26
CA SER A 86 7.45 -19.17 -14.13
C SER A 86 6.46 -20.18 -13.57
N ASP A 87 5.53 -19.75 -12.69
CA ASP A 87 4.69 -20.63 -11.89
C ASP A 87 3.19 -20.36 -12.14
N PRO A 88 2.46 -21.30 -12.77
CA PRO A 88 1.02 -21.17 -12.99
C PRO A 88 0.20 -21.05 -11.70
N ASP A 89 0.62 -21.69 -10.60
CA ASP A 89 -0.10 -21.61 -9.33
C ASP A 89 -0.08 -20.15 -8.82
N ALA A 90 1.06 -19.47 -8.95
CA ALA A 90 1.20 -18.07 -8.55
C ALA A 90 0.35 -17.11 -9.38
N GLN A 91 0.07 -17.45 -10.65
CA GLN A 91 -0.77 -16.63 -11.53
C GLN A 91 -2.22 -16.51 -11.04
N THR A 92 -2.70 -17.50 -10.27
CA THR A 92 -4.05 -17.49 -9.70
C THR A 92 -4.17 -16.62 -8.44
N LEU A 93 -3.03 -16.20 -7.86
CA LEU A 93 -3.00 -15.51 -6.58
C LEU A 93 -2.84 -13.99 -6.74
N LEU A 94 -3.49 -13.24 -5.85
CA LEU A 94 -3.25 -11.82 -5.67
C LEU A 94 -1.89 -11.59 -5.01
N ASN A 95 -1.28 -10.43 -5.26
CA ASN A 95 0.00 -10.08 -4.62
C ASN A 95 -0.07 -10.15 -3.08
N THR A 96 -1.22 -9.82 -2.48
CA THR A 96 -1.46 -9.96 -1.03
C THR A 96 -1.50 -11.39 -0.53
N ASP A 97 -1.80 -12.35 -1.41
CA ASP A 97 -2.04 -13.74 -1.05
C ASP A 97 -0.79 -14.61 -1.24
N ILE A 98 0.13 -14.17 -2.10
CA ILE A 98 1.45 -14.78 -2.29
C ILE A 98 2.16 -15.13 -0.97
N PRO A 99 2.20 -14.27 0.07
CA PRO A 99 2.90 -14.56 1.32
C PRO A 99 2.35 -15.79 2.08
N TYR A 100 1.08 -16.10 1.89
CA TYR A 100 0.43 -17.27 2.50
C TYR A 100 0.88 -18.57 1.85
N ASN A 101 1.25 -18.52 0.56
CA ASN A 101 1.58 -19.69 -0.25
C ASN A 101 3.08 -19.78 -0.60
N TYR A 102 3.82 -18.67 -0.48
CA TYR A 102 5.23 -18.53 -0.83
C TYR A 102 6.02 -17.83 0.29
N VAL A 103 7.29 -18.16 0.37
CA VAL A 103 8.29 -17.54 1.26
C VAL A 103 9.24 -16.71 0.41
N TYR A 104 9.47 -15.48 0.81
CA TYR A 104 10.49 -14.64 0.18
C TYR A 104 11.85 -14.91 0.83
N ASP A 105 12.79 -15.45 0.07
CA ASP A 105 14.13 -15.83 0.51
C ASP A 105 15.17 -15.50 -0.56
N ARG A 106 16.28 -14.84 -0.17
CA ARG A 106 17.37 -14.42 -1.06
C ARG A 106 16.89 -13.78 -2.37
N ASN A 107 16.01 -12.77 -2.24
CA ASN A 107 15.38 -12.04 -3.33
C ASN A 107 14.45 -12.85 -4.27
N ASN A 108 14.08 -14.08 -3.89
CA ASN A 108 13.22 -14.93 -4.70
C ASN A 108 12.04 -15.48 -3.90
N TRP A 109 10.92 -15.73 -4.59
CA TRP A 109 9.78 -16.42 -4.01
C TRP A 109 9.93 -17.93 -4.17
N LYS A 110 9.73 -18.67 -3.09
CA LYS A 110 9.74 -20.13 -3.07
C LYS A 110 8.46 -20.66 -2.48
N ARG A 111 7.94 -21.79 -2.99
CA ARG A 111 6.72 -22.40 -2.46
C ARG A 111 6.86 -22.68 -0.96
N ARG A 112 5.89 -22.23 -0.17
CA ARG A 112 5.86 -22.38 1.27
C ARG A 112 5.48 -23.81 1.64
N LYS A 113 6.23 -24.39 2.57
CA LYS A 113 5.95 -25.73 3.10
C LYS A 113 5.10 -25.71 4.38
N ARG A 114 5.20 -24.66 5.21
CA ARG A 114 4.52 -24.54 6.52
C ARG A 114 4.22 -23.08 6.90
N GLY A 115 3.21 -22.88 7.75
CA GLY A 115 2.96 -21.61 8.47
C GLY A 115 2.30 -20.49 7.66
N GLY A 116 1.57 -20.82 6.59
CA GLY A 116 0.86 -19.81 5.78
C GLY A 116 -0.22 -19.07 6.58
N ASN A 117 -0.92 -19.78 7.48
CA ASN A 117 -1.96 -19.23 8.34
C ASN A 117 -1.46 -18.27 9.44
N LYS A 118 -0.15 -18.15 9.66
CA LYS A 118 0.44 -17.28 10.69
C LYS A 118 1.06 -16.01 10.09
N ILE A 119 0.58 -15.56 8.94
CA ILE A 119 1.11 -14.40 8.23
C ILE A 119 -0.01 -13.41 7.95
N VAL A 120 0.33 -12.13 8.05
CA VAL A 120 -0.53 -11.04 7.61
C VAL A 120 0.25 -10.19 6.63
N ALA A 121 -0.15 -10.22 5.36
CA ALA A 121 0.43 -9.37 4.33
C ALA A 121 -0.15 -7.96 4.43
N ARG A 122 0.71 -6.94 4.34
CA ARG A 122 0.30 -5.52 4.29
C ARG A 122 1.10 -4.79 3.22
N MET A 123 0.46 -3.95 2.43
CA MET A 123 1.16 -2.99 1.57
C MET A 123 1.47 -1.71 2.36
N TYR A 124 2.48 -0.95 1.92
CA TYR A 124 2.77 0.35 2.52
C TYR A 124 1.57 1.30 2.42
N VAL A 125 1.36 2.07 3.49
CA VAL A 125 0.44 3.22 3.44
C VAL A 125 1.05 4.23 2.49
N LEU A 126 0.25 4.70 1.54
CA LEU A 126 0.67 5.65 0.52
C LEU A 126 0.14 7.03 0.86
N ASN A 127 0.92 8.06 0.52
CA ASN A 127 0.46 9.44 0.58
C ASN A 127 -0.56 9.68 -0.54
N VAL A 128 -1.66 10.38 -0.24
CA VAL A 128 -2.70 10.73 -1.21
C VAL A 128 -2.14 11.58 -2.37
N LYS A 129 -1.07 12.34 -2.12
CA LYS A 129 -0.38 13.11 -3.17
C LYS A 129 0.30 12.23 -4.24
N ASP A 130 0.65 10.99 -3.89
CA ASP A 130 1.25 10.04 -4.83
C ASP A 130 0.16 9.26 -5.59
N ALA A 131 -0.64 9.97 -6.39
CA ALA A 131 -1.82 9.42 -7.07
C ALA A 131 -1.52 8.15 -7.88
N GLU A 132 -0.46 8.15 -8.71
CA GLU A 132 -0.11 6.97 -9.52
C GLU A 132 0.28 5.75 -8.68
N ARG A 133 0.97 5.94 -7.55
CA ARG A 133 1.28 4.82 -6.63
C ARG A 133 0.02 4.30 -5.98
N PHE A 134 -0.93 5.18 -5.66
CA PHE A 134 -2.23 4.80 -5.11
C PHE A 134 -3.00 3.89 -6.08
N TYR A 135 -3.09 4.26 -7.36
CA TYR A 135 -3.73 3.42 -8.37
C TYR A 135 -2.97 2.13 -8.64
N LEU A 136 -1.63 2.16 -8.62
CA LEU A 136 -0.83 0.94 -8.68
C LEU A 136 -1.15 -0.01 -7.52
N ARG A 137 -1.26 0.51 -6.29
CA ARG A 137 -1.66 -0.30 -5.12
C ARG A 137 -3.04 -0.92 -5.32
N MET A 138 -4.01 -0.16 -5.83
CA MET A 138 -5.34 -0.68 -6.15
C MET A 138 -5.27 -1.84 -7.15
N LEU A 139 -4.48 -1.70 -8.21
CA LEU A 139 -4.29 -2.77 -9.20
C LEU A 139 -3.64 -4.01 -8.58
N LEU A 140 -2.62 -3.85 -7.73
CA LEU A 140 -1.95 -4.97 -7.05
C LEU A 140 -2.87 -5.72 -6.07
N LEU A 141 -3.95 -5.08 -5.60
CA LEU A 141 -4.95 -5.70 -4.72
C LEU A 141 -6.00 -6.51 -5.47
N HIS A 142 -6.23 -6.23 -6.76
CA HIS A 142 -7.34 -6.81 -7.52
C HIS A 142 -6.93 -7.63 -8.74
N VAL A 143 -5.69 -7.46 -9.24
CA VAL A 143 -5.20 -8.15 -10.44
C VAL A 143 -4.29 -9.31 -10.03
N PRO A 144 -4.74 -10.57 -10.15
CA PRO A 144 -3.89 -11.73 -9.93
C PRO A 144 -2.92 -11.93 -11.09
N GLY A 145 -1.81 -12.63 -10.82
CA GLY A 145 -0.91 -13.13 -11.85
C GLY A 145 -0.21 -12.11 -12.73
N ALA A 146 -0.13 -10.85 -12.30
CA ALA A 146 0.55 -9.84 -13.10
C ALA A 146 2.02 -10.19 -13.33
N ALA A 147 2.46 -10.23 -14.58
CA ALA A 147 3.83 -10.61 -14.94
C ALA A 147 4.77 -9.40 -15.14
N SER A 148 4.24 -8.17 -15.11
CA SER A 148 5.00 -6.92 -15.21
C SER A 148 4.14 -5.70 -14.84
N LEU A 149 4.79 -4.54 -14.63
CA LEU A 149 4.08 -3.26 -14.50
C LEU A 149 3.30 -2.89 -15.77
N LYS A 150 3.78 -3.31 -16.95
CA LYS A 150 3.07 -3.12 -18.22
C LYS A 150 1.79 -3.96 -18.28
N PHE A 151 1.83 -5.19 -17.75
CA PHE A 151 0.65 -6.04 -17.64
C PHE A 151 -0.41 -5.41 -16.73
N LEU A 152 -0.01 -4.81 -15.61
CA LEU A 152 -0.94 -4.07 -14.75
C LEU A 152 -1.59 -2.87 -15.45
N ARG A 153 -0.96 -2.32 -16.49
CA ARG A 153 -1.54 -1.24 -17.32
C ARG A 153 -2.37 -1.74 -18.51
N MET A 154 -2.40 -3.05 -18.74
CA MET A 154 -3.13 -3.65 -19.85
C MET A 154 -4.54 -4.04 -19.41
N VAL A 155 -5.57 -3.58 -20.10
CA VAL A 155 -6.98 -3.99 -19.91
C VAL A 155 -7.54 -4.29 -21.29
N ASP A 156 -8.19 -5.44 -21.48
CA ASP A 156 -8.78 -5.86 -22.76
C ASP A 156 -7.83 -5.71 -23.96
N ASN A 157 -6.58 -6.14 -23.79
CA ASN A 157 -5.48 -6.02 -24.77
C ASN A 157 -5.05 -4.59 -25.14
N VAL A 158 -5.57 -3.55 -24.47
CA VAL A 158 -5.15 -2.15 -24.62
C VAL A 158 -4.20 -1.77 -23.48
N ILE A 159 -3.06 -1.18 -23.80
CA ILE A 159 -2.10 -0.68 -22.82
C ILE A 159 -2.36 0.81 -22.61
N TYR A 160 -2.74 1.19 -21.40
CA TYR A 160 -2.97 2.58 -21.02
C TYR A 160 -1.69 3.28 -20.57
N ASP A 161 -1.64 4.61 -20.58
CA ASP A 161 -0.46 5.40 -20.19
C ASP A 161 -0.23 5.45 -18.68
N THR A 162 -1.33 5.49 -17.92
CA THR A 162 -1.31 5.66 -16.47
C THR A 162 -1.95 4.48 -15.75
N PHE A 163 -1.56 4.25 -14.50
CA PHE A 163 -2.23 3.26 -13.66
C PHE A 163 -3.65 3.70 -13.31
N LYS A 164 -3.91 5.03 -13.26
CA LYS A 164 -5.26 5.58 -13.11
C LYS A 164 -6.21 5.11 -14.20
N GLN A 165 -5.84 5.30 -15.47
CA GLN A 165 -6.65 4.87 -16.61
C GLN A 165 -6.87 3.36 -16.59
N ALA A 166 -5.82 2.57 -16.34
CA ALA A 166 -5.94 1.12 -16.26
C ALA A 166 -6.85 0.66 -15.11
N ALA A 167 -6.91 1.39 -13.99
CA ALA A 167 -7.84 1.12 -12.90
C ALA A 167 -9.28 1.53 -13.25
N PHE A 168 -9.44 2.66 -13.94
CA PHE A 168 -10.74 3.15 -14.43
C PHE A 168 -11.38 2.14 -15.41
N HIS A 169 -10.63 1.71 -16.43
CA HIS A 169 -11.11 0.72 -17.41
C HIS A 169 -11.32 -0.68 -16.82
N ARG A 170 -10.76 -0.98 -15.63
CA ARG A 170 -11.09 -2.19 -14.86
C ARG A 170 -12.30 -2.01 -13.93
N HIS A 171 -12.99 -0.88 -14.01
CA HIS A 171 -14.12 -0.54 -13.13
C HIS A 171 -13.75 -0.56 -11.63
N LEU A 172 -12.48 -0.30 -11.29
CA LEU A 172 -12.03 -0.18 -9.90
C LEU A 172 -12.20 1.24 -9.35
N LEU A 173 -12.54 2.19 -10.22
CA LEU A 173 -12.84 3.58 -9.89
C LEU A 173 -14.27 3.86 -10.32
N ASN A 174 -15.05 4.47 -9.45
CA ASN A 174 -16.36 5.00 -9.83
C ASN A 174 -16.13 6.22 -10.73
N SER A 175 -16.94 6.35 -11.78
CA SER A 175 -16.96 7.56 -12.59
C SER A 175 -17.67 8.65 -11.80
N ASP A 176 -17.04 9.82 -11.63
CA ASP A 176 -17.73 11.00 -11.10
C ASP A 176 -18.81 11.49 -12.08
N GLU A 177 -18.85 10.97 -13.30
CA GLU A 177 -19.87 11.26 -14.31
C GLU A 177 -21.29 10.91 -13.85
N GLU A 178 -21.48 9.93 -12.96
CA GLU A 178 -22.82 9.65 -12.42
C GLU A 178 -23.32 10.80 -11.55
N TRP A 179 -22.43 11.45 -10.78
CA TRP A 179 -22.75 12.62 -9.98
C TRP A 179 -22.94 13.87 -10.85
N ASP A 180 -22.07 14.07 -11.85
CA ASP A 180 -22.23 15.17 -12.81
C ASP A 180 -23.51 15.02 -13.64
N HIS A 181 -23.86 13.80 -14.03
CA HIS A 181 -25.13 13.50 -14.69
C HIS A 181 -26.32 13.78 -13.77
N PHE A 182 -26.26 13.39 -12.50
CA PHE A 182 -27.32 13.70 -11.53
C PHE A 182 -27.46 15.20 -11.26
N LEU A 183 -26.35 15.93 -11.20
CA LEU A 183 -26.33 17.39 -11.04
C LEU A 183 -26.85 18.10 -12.31
N HIS A 184 -26.47 17.63 -13.50
CA HIS A 184 -27.02 18.16 -14.76
C HIS A 184 -28.51 17.83 -14.94
N LEU A 185 -28.96 16.64 -14.56
CA LEU A 185 -30.36 16.25 -14.57
C LEU A 185 -31.19 17.06 -13.57
N SER A 186 -30.67 17.32 -12.36
CA SER A 186 -31.36 18.16 -11.39
C SER A 186 -31.44 19.63 -11.82
N ASN A 187 -30.40 20.14 -12.50
CA ASN A 187 -30.39 21.50 -13.04
C ASN A 187 -31.30 21.68 -14.28
N SER A 188 -31.38 20.67 -15.14
CA SER A 188 -32.29 20.66 -16.31
C SER A 188 -33.75 20.41 -15.94
N LYS A 189 -34.03 19.71 -14.83
CA LYS A 189 -35.38 19.52 -14.28
C LYS A 189 -35.80 20.61 -13.28
N ALA A 190 -35.01 21.68 -13.11
CA ALA A 190 -35.34 22.82 -12.25
C ALA A 190 -36.45 23.72 -12.84
N THR A 191 -36.95 23.43 -14.04
CA THR A 191 -38.22 23.97 -14.53
C THR A 191 -39.32 22.91 -14.46
N THR A 192 -40.40 23.27 -13.76
CA THR A 192 -41.69 22.57 -13.58
C THR A 192 -41.74 21.39 -12.60
N SER A 193 -41.93 21.75 -11.32
CA SER A 193 -42.88 21.12 -10.37
C SER A 193 -43.00 19.59 -10.35
N ASP A 194 -42.05 18.88 -9.73
CA ASP A 194 -42.34 17.54 -9.18
C ASP A 194 -41.35 17.03 -8.11
N LEU A 195 -41.03 17.87 -7.12
CA LEU A 195 -40.20 17.49 -5.96
C LEU A 195 -41.01 16.81 -4.83
N ARG A 196 -41.87 15.82 -5.13
CA ARG A 196 -42.66 15.14 -4.09
C ARG A 196 -42.64 13.61 -4.06
N LEU A 197 -41.89 12.89 -4.89
CA LEU A 197 -42.04 11.42 -4.93
C LEU A 197 -40.77 10.53 -4.86
N HIS A 198 -39.60 11.03 -4.48
CA HIS A 198 -38.43 10.15 -4.27
C HIS A 198 -37.76 10.35 -2.91
N SER A 199 -38.52 10.12 -1.83
CA SER A 199 -37.97 9.82 -0.50
C SER A 199 -38.25 8.38 -0.08
N VAL A 200 -38.62 7.50 -1.01
CA VAL A 200 -38.84 6.07 -0.75
C VAL A 200 -37.99 5.30 -1.73
N LEU A 201 -36.81 4.91 -1.27
CA LEU A 201 -36.14 3.61 -1.47
C LEU A 201 -34.72 3.74 -0.91
N LEU A 202 -34.63 3.54 0.40
CA LEU A 202 -33.55 2.75 1.00
C LEU A 202 -33.67 1.31 0.49
#